data_AF-A0A2N3RA03-F1
#
_entry.id   AF-A0A2N3RA03-F1
#
_cell.length_a   1.000
_cell.length_b   1.000
_cell.length_c   1.000
_cell.angle_alpha   90.00
_cell.angle_beta   90.00
_cell.angle_gamma   90.00
#
_symmetry.space_group_name_H-M   'P 1'
#
loop_
_entity.id
_entity.type
_entity.pdbx_description
1 polymer ?
#
loop_
_entity_poly.entity_id
_entity_poly.type
_entity_poly.pdbx_seq_one_letter_code
_entity_poly.pdbx_strand_id
1 'polypeptide(L)'
;MSLTNDKNPRVEVTKIFADYEHPMTAAVEWAQSIATSRGINPSKDQVVFIRALRRAEPSLSLKSAVYLAQMTEKAVRTEHNADETGVKSLLDTDSIIP
;
A
#
# COMPACT_ATOMS: atom_id res chain seq x y z
N MET A 1 -7.59 -16.97 26.96
CA MET A 1 -6.90 -16.20 25.90
C MET A 1 -7.24 -16.85 24.57
N SER A 2 -8.03 -16.20 23.69
CA SER A 2 -8.47 -16.80 22.43
C SER A 2 -7.41 -16.58 21.35
N LEU A 3 -6.72 -17.65 20.95
CA LEU A 3 -5.64 -17.66 19.96
C LEU A 3 -6.12 -17.85 18.51
N THR A 4 -7.43 -17.82 18.27
CA THR A 4 -8.02 -18.01 16.94
C THR A 4 -9.07 -16.95 16.68
N ASN A 5 -8.63 -15.70 16.48
CA ASN A 5 -9.49 -14.76 15.79
C ASN A 5 -9.35 -15.02 14.29
N ASP A 6 -10.19 -15.91 13.78
CA ASP A 6 -10.40 -16.12 12.35
C ASP A 6 -11.10 -14.91 11.69
N LYS A 7 -10.77 -13.71 12.18
CA LYS A 7 -11.29 -12.46 11.65
C LYS A 7 -10.67 -12.24 10.28
N ASN A 8 -11.56 -12.01 9.32
CA ASN A 8 -11.20 -11.59 7.99
C ASN A 8 -10.40 -10.27 8.10
N PRO A 9 -9.14 -10.22 7.63
CA PRO A 9 -8.29 -9.05 7.80
C PRO A 9 -8.87 -7.82 7.11
N ARG A 10 -9.61 -8.00 6.01
CA ARG A 10 -10.33 -6.92 5.34
C ARG A 10 -11.36 -6.27 6.26
N VAL A 11 -12.14 -7.09 6.98
CA VAL A 11 -13.19 -6.60 7.90
C VAL A 11 -12.57 -5.88 9.09
N GLU A 12 -11.46 -6.38 9.62
CA GLU A 12 -10.74 -5.71 10.72
C GLU A 12 -10.19 -4.36 10.28
N VAL A 13 -9.50 -4.30 9.14
CA VAL A 13 -8.98 -3.05 8.58
C VAL A 13 -10.13 -2.06 8.31
N THR A 14 -11.21 -2.48 7.67
CA THR A 14 -12.38 -1.60 7.45
C THR A 14 -12.98 -1.06 8.75
N LYS A 15 -12.95 -1.82 9.85
CA LYS A 15 -13.43 -1.36 11.15
C LYS A 15 -12.49 -0.33 11.79
N ILE A 16 -11.18 -0.52 11.66
CA ILE A 16 -10.18 0.42 12.20
C ILE A 16 -10.26 1.77 11.48
N PHE A 17 -10.50 1.76 10.17
CA PHE A 17 -10.58 2.94 9.32
C PHE A 17 -12.03 3.35 9.00
N ALA A 18 -13.00 3.03 9.88
CA ALA A 18 -14.43 3.19 9.60
C ALA A 18 -14.87 4.66 9.44
N ASP A 19 -14.09 5.61 9.97
CA ASP A 19 -14.40 7.04 9.90
C ASP A 19 -14.09 7.68 8.52
N TYR A 20 -13.45 6.92 7.63
CA TYR A 20 -13.16 7.37 6.26
C TYR A 20 -14.23 6.91 5.29
N GLU A 21 -14.56 7.73 4.29
CA GLU A 21 -15.52 7.40 3.22
C GLU A 21 -15.11 6.12 2.44
N HIS A 22 -13.81 5.92 2.28
CA HIS A 22 -13.22 4.75 1.65
C HIS A 22 -12.20 4.07 2.58
N PRO A 23 -12.65 3.27 3.58
CA PRO A 23 -11.80 2.75 4.64
C PRO A 23 -10.57 1.97 4.15
N MET A 24 -10.72 1.18 3.09
CA MET A 24 -9.61 0.38 2.56
C MET A 24 -8.57 1.24 1.82
N THR A 25 -9.03 2.22 1.05
CA THR A 25 -8.14 3.17 0.36
C THR A 25 -7.37 3.99 1.39
N ALA A 26 -8.07 4.56 2.38
CA ALA A 26 -7.46 5.31 3.47
C ALA A 26 -6.43 4.48 4.25
N ALA A 27 -6.71 3.18 4.49
CA ALA A 27 -5.76 2.29 5.14
C ALA A 27 -4.48 2.08 4.32
N VAL A 28 -4.60 1.94 2.99
CA VAL A 28 -3.44 1.77 2.10
C VAL A 28 -2.63 3.06 2.02
N GLU A 29 -3.27 4.21 1.85
CA GLU A 29 -2.61 5.52 1.83
C GLU A 29 -1.90 5.82 3.16
N TRP A 30 -2.55 5.49 4.28
CA TRP A 30 -1.94 5.58 5.60
C TRP A 30 -0.70 4.67 5.72
N ALA A 31 -0.78 3.43 5.25
CA ALA A 31 0.34 2.50 5.27
C ALA A 31 1.49 2.98 4.36
N GLN A 32 1.19 3.53 3.18
CA GLN A 32 2.17 4.19 2.30
C GLN A 32 2.84 5.36 3.02
N SER A 33 2.09 6.21 3.72
CA SER A 33 2.66 7.33 4.48
C SER A 33 3.67 6.88 5.56
N ILE A 34 3.41 5.74 6.22
CA ILE A 34 4.34 5.13 7.19
C ILE A 34 5.61 4.64 6.50
N ALA A 35 5.47 4.00 5.34
CA ALA A 35 6.62 3.52 4.57
C ALA A 35 7.51 4.70 4.14
N THR A 36 6.91 5.73 3.55
CA THR A 36 7.58 6.95 3.09
C THR A 36 8.27 7.70 4.22
N SER A 37 7.55 7.98 5.33
CA SER A 37 8.10 8.72 6.47
C SER A 37 9.27 8.01 7.16
N ARG A 38 9.39 6.68 7.01
CA ARG A 38 10.43 5.87 7.64
C ARG A 38 11.48 5.36 6.66
N GLY A 39 11.38 5.70 5.37
CA GLY A 39 12.26 5.18 4.32
C GLY A 39 12.23 3.66 4.18
N ILE A 40 11.10 3.02 4.49
CA ILE A 40 10.93 1.56 4.42
C ILE A 40 10.41 1.21 3.03
N ASN A 41 11.01 0.25 2.35
CA ASN A 41 10.49 -0.26 1.08
C ASN A 41 9.48 -1.41 1.36
N PRO A 42 8.17 -1.25 1.08
CA PRO A 42 7.17 -2.28 1.38
C PRO A 42 7.45 -3.64 0.72
N SER A 43 8.12 -3.65 -0.43
CA SER A 43 8.41 -4.86 -1.20
C SER A 43 9.68 -5.58 -0.72
N LYS A 44 10.68 -4.83 -0.21
CA LYS A 44 11.98 -5.39 0.20
C LYS A 44 12.06 -5.61 1.72
N ASP A 45 11.40 -4.77 2.50
CA ASP A 45 11.53 -4.69 3.96
C ASP A 45 10.25 -5.17 4.68
N GLN A 46 9.58 -6.21 4.16
CA GLN A 46 8.24 -6.62 4.60
C GLN A 46 8.11 -6.81 6.12
N VAL A 47 9.06 -7.50 6.77
CA VAL A 47 9.00 -7.73 8.23
C VAL A 47 9.12 -6.42 9.02
N VAL A 48 10.02 -5.53 8.59
CA VAL A 48 10.21 -4.22 9.21
C VAL A 48 8.96 -3.36 9.02
N PHE A 49 8.36 -3.42 7.82
CA PHE A 49 7.15 -2.69 7.49
C PHE A 49 5.95 -3.17 8.32
N ILE A 50 5.70 -4.48 8.38
CA ILE A 50 4.64 -5.08 9.23
C ILE A 50 4.81 -4.65 10.69
N ARG A 51 6.05 -4.63 11.19
CA ARG A 51 6.34 -4.16 12.56
C ARG A 51 6.06 -2.67 12.73
N ALA A 52 6.36 -1.84 11.72
CA ALA A 52 6.06 -0.41 11.74
C ALA A 52 4.55 -0.16 11.76
N LEU A 53 3.78 -0.88 10.94
CA LEU A 53 2.31 -0.79 10.93
C LEU A 53 1.71 -1.11 12.30
N ARG A 54 2.11 -2.23 12.92
CA ARG A 54 1.61 -2.62 14.25
C ARG A 54 2.07 -1.72 15.40
N ARG A 55 3.16 -0.97 15.20
CA ARG A 55 3.61 0.04 16.17
C ARG A 55 2.79 1.32 16.05
N ALA A 56 2.38 1.68 14.84
CA ALA A 56 1.57 2.86 14.57
C ALA A 56 0.09 2.62 14.95
N GLU A 57 -0.44 1.42 14.69
CA GLU A 57 -1.79 1.03 15.05
C GLU A 57 -1.77 -0.29 15.86
N PRO A 58 -1.73 -0.23 17.21
CA PRO A 58 -1.66 -1.41 18.06
C PRO A 58 -2.91 -2.31 18.02
N SER A 59 -4.08 -1.78 17.62
CA SER A 59 -5.29 -2.59 17.47
C SER A 59 -5.25 -3.52 16.26
N LEU A 60 -4.30 -3.28 15.34
CA LEU A 60 -4.13 -4.06 14.12
C LEU A 60 -3.53 -5.44 14.45
N SER A 61 -4.30 -6.51 14.21
CA SER A 61 -3.78 -7.87 14.33
C SER A 61 -2.61 -8.13 13.36
N LEU A 62 -1.78 -9.14 13.65
CA LEU A 62 -0.69 -9.53 12.76
C LEU A 62 -1.20 -9.93 11.36
N LYS A 63 -2.33 -10.64 11.29
CA LYS A 63 -2.94 -11.07 10.02
C LYS A 63 -3.36 -9.85 9.18
N SER A 64 -3.95 -8.84 9.81
CA SER A 64 -4.32 -7.58 9.16
C SER A 64 -3.12 -6.74 8.77
N ALA A 65 -2.04 -6.75 9.56
CA ALA A 65 -0.78 -6.08 9.23
C ALA A 65 -0.13 -6.65 7.97
N VAL A 66 -0.08 -7.98 7.89
CA VAL A 66 0.42 -8.69 6.71
C VAL A 66 -0.44 -8.37 5.49
N TYR A 67 -1.77 -8.43 5.64
CA TYR A 67 -2.71 -8.10 4.56
C TYR A 67 -2.51 -6.67 4.04
N LEU A 68 -2.43 -5.69 4.93
CA LEU A 68 -2.26 -4.29 4.55
C LEU A 68 -0.89 -4.03 3.91
N ALA A 69 0.17 -4.70 4.39
CA ALA A 69 1.49 -4.62 3.77
C ALA A 69 1.47 -5.15 2.32
N GLN A 70 0.79 -6.27 2.06
CA GLN A 70 0.63 -6.82 0.71
C GLN A 70 -0.18 -5.90 -0.22
N MET A 71 -1.24 -5.27 0.31
CA MET A 71 -2.04 -4.31 -0.46
C MET A 71 -1.22 -3.07 -0.83
N THR A 72 -0.40 -2.59 0.10
CA THR A 72 0.51 -1.46 -0.11
C THR A 72 1.58 -1.78 -1.16
N GLU A 73 2.20 -2.94 -1.07
CA GLU A 73 3.15 -3.43 -2.07
C GLU A 73 2.52 -3.48 -3.48
N LYS A 74 1.29 -3.97 -3.59
CA LYS A 74 0.56 -4.02 -4.87
C LYS A 74 0.29 -2.63 -5.43
N ALA A 75 -0.14 -1.68 -4.59
CA ALA A 75 -0.41 -0.31 -5.01
C ALA A 75 0.84 0.36 -5.60
N VAL A 76 2.00 0.22 -4.93
CA VAL A 76 3.29 0.75 -5.41
C VAL A 76 3.67 0.18 -6.78
N ARG A 77 3.43 -1.11 -7.03
CA ARG A 77 3.71 -1.72 -8.33
C ARG A 77 2.80 -1.18 -9.44
N THR A 78 1.54 -0.90 -9.13
CA THR A 78 0.60 -0.33 -10.10
C THR A 78 0.98 1.09 -10.48
N GLU A 79 1.44 1.91 -9.53
CA GLU A 79 1.95 3.26 -9.78
C GLU A 79 3.21 3.22 -10.67
N HIS A 80 4.20 2.39 -10.34
CA HIS A 80 5.43 2.24 -11.15
C HIS A 80 5.15 1.80 -12.60
N ASN A 81 4.21 0.88 -12.81
CA ASN A 81 3.88 0.41 -14.16
C ASN A 81 3.10 1.46 -14.98
N ALA A 82 2.34 2.35 -14.33
CA ALA A 82 1.66 3.45 -14.99
C ALA A 82 2.65 4.50 -15.51
N ASP A 83 3.68 4.81 -14.72
CA ASP A 83 4.71 5.80 -15.08
C ASP A 83 5.62 5.31 -16.24
N GLU A 84 5.88 4.01 -16.35
CA GLU A 84 6.69 3.45 -17.45
C GLU A 84 5.97 3.42 -18.81
N THR A 85 4.64 3.50 -18.82
CA THR A 85 3.84 3.45 -20.06
C THR A 85 3.60 4.85 -20.67
N GLY A 86 3.93 5.93 -19.95
CA GLY A 86 3.60 7.31 -20.32
C GLY A 86 4.58 8.06 -21.23
N VAL A 87 5.74 7.49 -21.61
CA VAL A 87 6.81 8.26 -22.32
C VAL A 87 7.14 7.72 -23.72
N LYS A 88 6.40 6.75 -24.26
CA LYS A 88 6.58 6.26 -25.64
C LYS A 88 5.53 6.79 -26.63
N SER A 89 5.23 8.08 -26.58
CA SER A 89 4.53 8.74 -27.68
C SER A 89 5.00 10.17 -27.86
N LEU A 90 5.30 10.53 -29.11
CA LEU A 90 5.45 11.88 -29.66
C LEU A 90 6.86 12.49 -29.79
N LEU A 91 7.90 11.71 -30.05
CA LEU A 91 9.11 12.23 -30.70
C LEU A 91 9.66 11.21 -31.71
N ASP A 92 8.95 11.01 -32.82
CA ASP A 92 9.58 10.58 -34.06
C ASP A 92 8.90 11.29 -35.24
N THR A 93 9.66 12.25 -35.78
CA THR A 93 9.81 12.58 -37.21
C THR A 93 8.56 12.72 -38.06
N ASP A 94 8.23 13.97 -38.41
CA ASP A 94 8.30 14.41 -39.81
C ASP A 94 8.31 15.95 -39.89
N SER A 95 9.49 16.53 -39.62
CA SER A 95 9.87 17.80 -40.21
C SER A 95 10.66 17.49 -41.48
N ILE A 96 9.94 17.37 -42.60
CA ILE A 96 10.53 17.49 -43.94
C ILE A 96 9.68 18.51 -44.70
N ILE A 97 10.12 19.77 -44.63
CA ILE A 97 9.94 20.81 -45.65
C ILE A 97 11.34 21.42 -45.77
N PRO A 98 11.97 21.48 -46.96
CA PRO A 98 11.40 22.08 -48.17
C PRO A 98 11.38 21.22 -49.44
#